data_AF-A0A016VTD3-F1
#
_entry.id   AF-A0A016VTD3-F1
#
_cell.length_a   1.000
_cell.length_b   1.000
_cell.length_c   1.000
_cell.angle_alpha   90.00
_cell.angle_beta   90.00
_cell.angle_gamma   90.00
#
_symmetry.space_group_name_H-M   'P 1'
#
loop_
_entity.id
_entity.type
_entity.pdbx_description
1 polymer ?
#
loop_
_entity_poly.entity_id
_entity_poly.type
_entity_poly.pdbx_seq_one_letter_code
_entity_poly.pdbx_strand_id
1 'polypeptide(L)'
;MQRHRCTSAQFKGMIQLTSLLFLITAMQACVPGTGKDTAKMTIPFEVPYTESNKKHYENFVKKTLNKIASVFPGLKRNSDDVRVTSRSAGGKLVVDVQAVNVGCEFKHIFAEEFKQYMGDQRFNITCPAQ
;
A
#
# COMPACT_ATOMS: atom_id res chain seq x y z
N MET A 1 26.98 54.39 7.70
CA MET A 1 28.34 54.59 8.24
C MET A 1 28.72 53.40 9.11
N GLN A 2 30.02 53.12 9.20
CA GLN A 2 30.71 52.12 10.02
C GLN A 2 30.78 50.66 9.52
N ARG A 3 31.95 50.41 8.92
CA ARG A 3 32.64 49.13 8.74
C ARG A 3 32.98 48.50 10.10
N HIS A 4 32.99 47.16 10.19
CA HIS A 4 34.09 46.37 10.74
C HIS A 4 33.94 44.91 10.26
N ARG A 5 34.72 44.53 9.25
CA ARG A 5 35.88 43.61 9.30
C ARG A 5 35.50 42.14 9.51
N CYS A 6 35.31 41.43 8.40
CA CYS A 6 35.46 39.99 8.31
C CYS A 6 36.96 39.63 8.29
N THR A 7 37.37 38.69 9.14
CA THR A 7 38.70 38.08 9.08
C THR A 7 38.64 36.93 8.07
N SER A 8 39.37 37.07 6.96
CA SER A 8 39.57 36.00 5.98
C SER A 8 40.75 35.13 6.39
N ALA A 9 40.52 33.83 6.61
CA ALA A 9 41.57 32.83 6.51
C ALA A 9 41.63 32.36 5.04
N GLN A 10 42.66 32.81 4.33
CA GLN A 10 43.06 32.26 3.05
C GLN A 10 43.74 30.92 3.29
N PHE A 11 43.17 29.83 2.77
CA PHE A 11 44.00 28.69 2.38
C PHE A 11 43.74 28.36 0.92
N LYS A 12 44.83 28.38 0.17
CA LYS A 12 44.95 28.42 -1.27
C LYS A 12 44.96 26.98 -1.76
N GLY A 13 43.88 26.55 -2.39
CA GLY A 13 43.78 25.25 -3.07
C GLY A 13 42.65 25.34 -4.11
N MET A 14 43.00 25.26 -5.37
CA MET A 14 42.17 25.60 -6.53
C MET A 14 40.95 24.68 -6.73
N ILE A 15 39.80 25.34 -6.94
CA ILE A 15 38.77 25.04 -7.95
C ILE A 15 38.10 23.65 -7.85
N GLN A 16 36.90 23.62 -7.25
CA GLN A 16 35.72 23.16 -7.99
C GLN A 16 34.43 23.72 -7.36
N LEU A 17 33.91 24.77 -8.00
CA LEU A 17 32.57 25.31 -7.81
C LEU A 17 31.52 24.25 -8.17
N THR A 18 31.00 23.48 -7.21
CA THR A 18 29.70 22.78 -7.33
C THR A 18 29.32 22.17 -5.99
N SER A 19 28.71 22.93 -5.07
CA SER A 19 27.88 22.36 -3.97
C SER A 19 27.01 23.43 -3.31
N LEU A 20 26.58 24.42 -4.09
CA LEU A 20 25.38 25.19 -3.78
C LEU A 20 24.21 24.41 -4.37
N LEU A 21 23.14 24.30 -3.58
CA LEU A 21 21.81 23.75 -3.88
C LEU A 21 21.60 22.29 -3.45
N PHE A 22 20.37 22.03 -3.02
CA PHE A 22 19.79 20.73 -2.62
C PHE A 22 19.88 20.32 -1.15
N LEU A 23 19.54 21.24 -0.25
CA LEU A 23 18.72 20.88 0.92
C LEU A 23 17.28 21.36 0.66
N ILE A 24 16.68 20.83 -0.42
CA ILE A 24 15.23 20.81 -0.55
C ILE A 24 14.81 19.60 0.25
N THR A 25 14.44 19.84 1.51
CA THR A 25 13.71 18.88 2.34
C THR A 25 12.54 18.34 1.51
N ALA A 26 12.62 17.07 1.17
CA ALA A 26 11.58 16.34 0.48
C ALA A 26 10.30 16.36 1.34
N MET A 27 9.44 17.35 1.09
CA MET A 27 8.02 17.14 1.28
C MET A 27 7.63 16.11 0.24
N GLN A 28 7.72 14.82 0.59
CA GLN A 28 7.00 13.78 -0.13
C GLN A 28 5.54 14.19 -0.05
N ALA A 29 5.06 14.78 -1.15
CA ALA A 29 3.67 15.04 -1.34
C ALA A 29 2.94 13.72 -1.09
N CYS A 30 2.12 13.67 -0.05
CA CYS A 30 1.05 12.71 0.04
C CYS A 30 0.09 13.03 -1.10
N VAL A 31 0.44 12.60 -2.31
CA VAL A 31 -0.49 12.58 -3.41
C VAL A 31 -1.57 11.56 -2.99
N PRO A 32 -2.86 11.88 -3.12
CA PRO A 32 -3.91 10.87 -2.96
C PRO A 32 -3.79 9.85 -4.09
N GLY A 33 -4.13 8.58 -3.83
CA GLY A 33 -4.21 7.57 -4.87
C GLY A 33 -5.12 8.02 -5.99
N THR A 34 -4.60 7.98 -7.22
CA THR A 34 -5.30 8.53 -8.39
C THR A 34 -6.35 7.56 -8.95
N GLY A 35 -6.64 6.45 -8.24
CA GLY A 35 -7.45 5.36 -8.77
C GLY A 35 -6.76 4.56 -9.88
N LYS A 36 -5.42 4.63 -9.98
CA LYS A 36 -4.58 3.85 -10.91
C LYS A 36 -3.64 2.86 -10.22
N ASP A 37 -3.71 2.77 -8.90
CA ASP A 37 -2.78 1.96 -8.11
C ASP A 37 -3.19 0.48 -8.10
N THR A 38 -2.19 -0.40 -7.97
CA THR A 38 -2.41 -1.83 -7.73
C THR A 38 -2.20 -2.13 -6.25
N ALA A 39 -3.27 -2.43 -5.52
CA ALA A 39 -3.14 -2.93 -4.14
C ALA A 39 -2.99 -4.45 -4.11
N LYS A 40 -2.27 -4.91 -3.09
CA LYS A 40 -2.16 -6.32 -2.70
C LYS A 40 -2.64 -6.48 -1.28
N MET A 41 -3.44 -7.50 -1.02
CA MET A 41 -3.83 -7.90 0.32
C MET A 41 -3.50 -9.37 0.54
N THR A 42 -2.91 -9.69 1.68
CA THR A 42 -2.54 -11.06 2.05
C THR A 42 -3.22 -11.43 3.36
N ILE A 43 -3.84 -12.61 3.39
CA ILE A 43 -4.66 -13.10 4.49
C ILE A 43 -4.18 -14.51 4.88
N PRO A 44 -3.41 -14.65 5.98
CA PRO A 44 -3.01 -15.96 6.50
C PRO A 44 -4.16 -16.61 7.28
N PHE A 45 -4.51 -17.86 6.94
CA PHE A 45 -5.47 -18.65 7.70
C PHE A 45 -4.76 -19.76 8.47
N GLU A 46 -5.19 -20.03 9.71
CA GLU A 46 -4.61 -21.06 10.59
C GLU A 46 -5.01 -22.49 10.22
N VAL A 47 -5.41 -22.72 8.98
CA VAL A 47 -5.83 -24.03 8.42
C VAL A 47 -4.76 -24.59 7.48
N PRO A 48 -4.67 -25.91 7.31
CA PRO A 48 -3.77 -26.50 6.33
C PRO A 48 -4.16 -26.13 4.90
N TYR A 49 -3.17 -26.03 4.01
CA TYR A 49 -3.43 -25.87 2.59
C TYR A 49 -3.98 -27.19 2.01
N THR A 50 -5.25 -27.17 1.59
CA THR A 50 -5.91 -28.24 0.84
C THR A 50 -6.76 -27.62 -0.26
N GLU A 51 -7.07 -28.34 -1.34
CA GLU A 51 -7.92 -27.79 -2.41
C GLU A 51 -9.33 -27.43 -1.92
N SER A 52 -9.85 -28.16 -0.94
CA SER A 52 -11.14 -27.84 -0.29
C SER A 52 -11.06 -26.51 0.47
N ASN A 53 -10.05 -26.35 1.33
CA ASN A 53 -9.85 -25.11 2.09
C ASN A 53 -9.59 -23.93 1.16
N LYS A 54 -8.70 -24.09 0.17
CA LYS A 54 -8.47 -23.09 -0.87
C LYS A 54 -9.77 -22.60 -1.49
N LYS A 55 -10.60 -23.51 -2.03
CA LYS A 55 -11.87 -23.15 -2.67
C LYS A 55 -12.82 -22.48 -1.70
N HIS A 56 -12.90 -22.96 -0.46
CA HIS A 56 -13.74 -22.37 0.58
C HIS A 56 -13.33 -20.92 0.89
N TYR A 57 -12.06 -20.69 1.22
CA TYR A 57 -11.58 -19.38 1.68
C TYR A 57 -11.43 -18.38 0.53
N GLU A 58 -11.08 -18.79 -0.70
CA GLU A 58 -11.15 -17.89 -1.86
C GLU A 58 -12.56 -17.39 -2.09
N ASN A 59 -13.56 -18.27 -1.99
CA ASN A 59 -14.96 -17.88 -2.14
C ASN A 59 -15.43 -17.00 -0.98
N PHE A 60 -14.99 -17.28 0.25
CA PHE A 60 -15.30 -16.45 1.41
C PHE A 60 -14.75 -15.02 1.25
N VAL A 61 -13.49 -14.89 0.82
CA VAL A 61 -12.87 -13.58 0.55
C VAL A 61 -13.59 -12.87 -0.60
N LYS A 62 -13.87 -13.55 -1.72
CA LYS A 62 -14.64 -12.96 -2.85
C LYS A 62 -16.01 -12.45 -2.42
N LYS A 63 -16.75 -13.23 -1.63
CA LYS A 63 -18.07 -12.81 -1.09
C LYS A 63 -17.95 -11.57 -0.21
N THR A 64 -16.92 -11.52 0.63
CA THR A 64 -16.65 -10.35 1.49
C THR A 64 -16.35 -9.11 0.66
N LEU A 65 -15.46 -9.22 -0.34
CA LEU A 65 -15.15 -8.11 -1.24
C LEU A 65 -16.40 -7.60 -1.98
N ASN A 66 -17.25 -8.50 -2.47
CA ASN A 66 -18.50 -8.13 -3.14
C ASN A 66 -19.47 -7.42 -2.19
N LYS A 67 -19.52 -7.84 -0.92
CA LYS A 67 -20.38 -7.20 0.09
C LYS A 67 -19.92 -5.76 0.37
N ILE A 68 -18.62 -5.55 0.56
CA ILE A 68 -18.06 -4.20 0.75
C ILE A 68 -18.33 -3.31 -0.46
N ALA A 69 -18.09 -3.82 -1.67
CA ALA A 69 -18.39 -3.12 -2.92
C ALA A 69 -19.86 -2.75 -3.09
N SER A 70 -20.78 -3.53 -2.51
CA SER A 70 -22.22 -3.22 -2.54
C SER A 70 -22.63 -2.11 -1.57
N VAL A 71 -21.92 -1.97 -0.44
CA VAL A 71 -22.16 -0.94 0.57
C VAL A 71 -21.47 0.37 0.19
N PHE A 72 -20.32 0.30 -0.48
CA PHE A 72 -19.53 1.45 -0.91
C PHE A 72 -19.39 1.48 -2.43
N PRO A 73 -20.29 2.19 -3.15
CA PRO A 73 -20.26 2.25 -4.61
C PRO A 73 -18.92 2.76 -5.17
N GLY A 74 -18.21 3.63 -4.45
CA GLY A 74 -16.86 4.10 -4.80
C GLY A 74 -15.76 3.03 -4.72
N LEU A 75 -16.03 1.88 -4.10
CA LEU A 75 -15.15 0.72 -4.03
C LEU A 75 -15.60 -0.40 -5.00
N LYS A 76 -16.70 -0.21 -5.72
CA LYS A 76 -17.19 -1.17 -6.70
C LYS A 76 -16.19 -1.27 -7.84
N ARG A 77 -15.74 -2.50 -8.13
CA ARG A 77 -14.80 -2.80 -9.20
C ARG A 77 -15.37 -3.85 -10.15
N ASN A 78 -14.88 -3.85 -11.38
CA ASN A 78 -15.16 -4.95 -12.29
C ASN A 78 -14.48 -6.21 -11.78
N SER A 79 -15.04 -7.38 -12.09
CA SER A 79 -14.47 -8.66 -11.67
C SER A 79 -13.04 -8.86 -12.17
N ASP A 80 -12.72 -8.29 -13.32
CA ASP A 80 -11.41 -8.40 -13.95
C ASP A 80 -10.35 -7.53 -13.26
N ASP A 81 -10.79 -6.53 -12.48
CA ASP A 81 -9.91 -5.67 -11.69
C ASP A 81 -9.49 -6.32 -10.37
N VAL A 82 -10.08 -7.46 -10.00
CA VAL A 82 -9.84 -8.13 -8.70
C VAL A 82 -9.54 -9.61 -8.90
N ARG A 83 -8.30 -10.00 -8.58
CA ARG A 83 -7.85 -11.39 -8.60
C ARG A 83 -7.70 -11.91 -7.17
N VAL A 84 -8.35 -13.03 -6.87
CA VAL A 84 -8.22 -13.75 -5.59
C VAL A 84 -7.61 -15.12 -5.87
N THR A 85 -6.51 -15.43 -5.20
CA THR A 85 -5.75 -16.68 -5.34
C THR A 85 -5.24 -17.15 -4.00
N SER A 86 -4.90 -18.42 -3.86
CA SER A 86 -4.27 -18.94 -2.65
C SER A 86 -2.98 -19.67 -2.92
N ARG A 87 -2.14 -19.74 -1.89
CA ARG A 87 -0.89 -20.50 -1.87
C ARG A 87 -0.66 -21.16 -0.51
N SER A 88 0.23 -22.16 -0.50
CA SER A 88 0.75 -22.75 0.73
C SER A 88 1.94 -21.94 1.23
N ALA A 89 1.93 -21.55 2.50
CA ALA A 89 3.08 -20.97 3.18
C ALA A 89 3.28 -21.70 4.51
N GLY A 90 4.40 -22.43 4.64
CA GLY A 90 4.65 -23.26 5.83
C GLY A 90 3.58 -24.34 6.07
N GLY A 91 2.96 -24.86 5.00
CA GLY A 91 1.86 -25.84 5.08
C GLY A 91 0.49 -25.23 5.42
N LYS A 92 0.43 -23.93 5.72
CA LYS A 92 -0.80 -23.19 6.02
C LYS A 92 -1.34 -22.49 4.78
N LEU A 93 -2.65 -22.24 4.78
CA LEU A 93 -3.32 -21.54 3.70
C LEU A 93 -3.09 -20.03 3.82
N VAL A 94 -2.66 -19.41 2.72
CA VAL A 94 -2.62 -17.96 2.57
C VAL A 94 -3.45 -17.58 1.33
N VAL A 95 -4.39 -16.66 1.51
CA VAL A 95 -5.16 -16.07 0.41
C VAL A 95 -4.57 -14.70 0.07
N ASP A 96 -4.24 -14.51 -1.20
CA ASP A 96 -3.77 -13.25 -1.76
C ASP A 96 -4.86 -12.64 -2.65
N VAL A 97 -5.07 -11.34 -2.48
CA VAL A 97 -5.94 -10.51 -3.31
C VAL A 97 -5.08 -9.47 -4.01
N GLN A 98 -5.24 -9.37 -5.32
CA GLN A 98 -4.67 -8.29 -6.11
C GLN A 98 -5.82 -7.49 -6.71
N ALA A 99 -5.83 -6.18 -6.47
CA ALA A 99 -6.82 -5.28 -7.04
C ALA A 99 -6.10 -4.15 -7.79
N VAL A 100 -6.53 -3.86 -9.02
CA VAL A 100 -6.02 -2.73 -9.82
C VAL A 100 -7.00 -1.55 -9.77
N ASN A 101 -6.53 -0.38 -10.18
CA ASN A 101 -7.30 0.86 -10.19
C ASN A 101 -7.92 1.19 -8.83
N VAL A 102 -7.08 1.14 -7.79
CA VAL A 102 -7.52 1.39 -6.42
C VAL A 102 -7.17 2.78 -5.92
N GLY A 103 -8.11 3.40 -5.18
CA GLY A 103 -7.83 4.58 -4.37
C GLY A 103 -7.23 4.14 -3.04
N CYS A 104 -5.91 4.16 -2.94
CA CYS A 104 -5.18 3.75 -1.73
C CYS A 104 -5.44 4.67 -0.52
N GLU A 105 -5.92 5.88 -0.75
CA GLU A 105 -6.44 6.80 0.26
C GLU A 105 -7.61 6.20 1.07
N PHE A 106 -8.38 5.28 0.48
CA PHE A 106 -9.49 4.59 1.15
C PHE A 106 -9.06 3.31 1.88
N LYS A 107 -7.77 3.01 1.98
CA LYS A 107 -7.24 1.79 2.61
C LYS A 107 -7.79 1.58 4.03
N HIS A 108 -7.87 2.65 4.84
CA HIS A 108 -8.33 2.56 6.22
C HIS A 108 -9.81 2.17 6.29
N ILE A 109 -10.66 2.86 5.52
CA ILE A 109 -12.10 2.56 5.44
C ILE A 109 -12.33 1.13 4.95
N PHE A 110 -11.64 0.73 3.89
CA PHE A 110 -11.73 -0.64 3.38
C PHE A 110 -11.30 -1.67 4.44
N ALA A 111 -10.23 -1.41 5.20
CA ALA A 111 -9.75 -2.32 6.23
C ALA A 111 -10.74 -2.48 7.39
N GLU A 112 -11.40 -1.41 7.81
CA GLU A 112 -12.43 -1.45 8.86
C GLU A 112 -13.63 -2.29 8.43
N GLU A 113 -14.16 -2.04 7.23
CA GLU A 113 -15.26 -2.80 6.65
C GLU A 113 -14.90 -4.27 6.42
N PHE A 114 -13.68 -4.53 5.95
CA PHE A 114 -13.19 -5.89 5.75
C PHE A 114 -13.13 -6.68 7.06
N LYS A 115 -12.69 -6.04 8.16
CA LYS A 115 -12.74 -6.65 9.51
C LYS A 115 -14.16 -6.95 9.95
N GLN A 116 -15.11 -6.03 9.71
CA GLN A 116 -16.50 -6.25 10.10
C GLN A 116 -17.10 -7.52 9.47
N TYR A 117 -16.71 -7.86 8.24
CA TYR A 117 -17.23 -9.03 7.55
C TYR A 117 -16.39 -10.31 7.71
N MET A 118 -15.08 -10.20 7.90
CA MET A 118 -14.18 -11.35 8.11
C MET A 118 -13.94 -11.70 9.58
N GLY A 119 -14.33 -10.84 10.52
CA GLY A 119 -14.00 -10.95 11.94
C GLY A 119 -12.56 -10.52 12.24
N ASP A 120 -12.02 -10.99 13.38
CA ASP A 120 -10.66 -10.69 13.85
C ASP A 120 -9.54 -11.36 13.02
N GLN A 121 -9.86 -11.80 11.81
CA GLN A 121 -8.93 -12.41 10.88
C GLN A 121 -7.81 -11.41 10.54
N ARG A 122 -6.55 -11.84 10.73
CA ARG A 122 -5.39 -11.04 10.37
C ARG A 122 -5.29 -10.92 8.85
N PHE A 123 -4.95 -9.72 8.37
CA PHE A 123 -4.62 -9.45 6.98
C PHE A 123 -3.66 -8.26 6.90
N ASN A 124 -2.91 -8.18 5.80
CA ASN A 124 -2.07 -7.04 5.48
C ASN A 124 -2.46 -6.47 4.12
N ILE A 125 -2.58 -5.13 4.02
CA ILE A 125 -2.83 -4.43 2.77
C ILE A 125 -1.61 -3.59 2.42
N THR A 126 -1.02 -3.88 1.26
CA THR A 126 0.05 -3.10 0.67
C THR A 126 -0.50 -2.30 -0.50
N CYS A 127 -0.29 -1.00 -0.42
CA CYS A 127 -0.40 -0.07 -1.54
C CYS A 127 1.02 0.31 -1.97
N PRO A 128 1.28 0.54 -3.26
CA PRO A 128 2.55 1.08 -3.70
C PRO A 128 2.82 2.41 -2.99
N ALA A 129 4.08 2.65 -2.62
CA ALA A 129 4.50 3.94 -2.10
C ALA A 129 4.33 4.98 -3.22
N GLN A 130 3.75 6.12 -2.87
CA GLN A 130 3.60 7.28 -3.75
C GLN A 130 4.70 8.28 -3.48
#